data_AF-K1SW95-F1
#
_entry.id   AF-K1SW95-F1
#
_cell.length_a   1.000
_cell.length_b   1.000
_cell.length_c   1.000
_cell.angle_alpha   90.00
_cell.angle_beta   90.00
_cell.angle_gamma   90.00
#
_symmetry.space_group_name_H-M   'P 1'
#
loop_
_entity.id
_entity.type
_entity.pdbx_description
1 polymer ?
#
loop_
_entity_poly.entity_id
_entity_poly.type
_entity_poly.pdbx_seq_one_letter_code
_entity_poly.pdbx_strand_id
1 'polypeptide(L)'
;MDKVPASAAVNGSVKLVKGCGCAYASGLVNSVLRKIAKDGFTYEKTGEKIKDLSIIYSCPKALVSKFVEDYGEEKTEKILSSSIGARPVTARVNTLKASPDELIALLSGENAVAEKCPEDENYIILKNTGAVEELKAYKAGFFHVQDISCGKAVKALSPKAGDTVFDMCSSPGGKAFTAAQLMKNKGQNTRF
;
A
#
# COMPACT_ATOMS: atom_id res chain seq x y z
N MET A 1 8.80 1.09 -15.73
CA MET A 1 8.81 2.54 -15.37
C MET A 1 9.16 3.31 -16.64
N ASP A 2 8.48 2.99 -17.74
CA ASP A 2 9.05 3.16 -19.09
C ASP A 2 8.37 4.28 -19.89
N LYS A 3 7.54 5.08 -19.21
CA LYS A 3 6.73 6.12 -19.86
C LYS A 3 7.43 7.48 -19.97
N VAL A 4 8.54 7.70 -19.27
CA VAL A 4 9.25 8.99 -19.27
C VAL A 4 10.62 8.83 -19.95
N PRO A 5 10.90 9.52 -21.06
CA PRO A 5 12.22 9.53 -21.68
C PRO A 5 13.29 10.01 -20.70
N ALA A 6 14.48 9.40 -20.72
CA ALA A 6 15.56 9.76 -19.81
C ALA A 6 15.91 11.26 -19.87
N SER A 7 15.92 11.85 -21.08
CA SER A 7 16.13 13.28 -21.27
C SER A 7 15.07 14.16 -20.59
N ALA A 8 13.80 13.73 -20.60
CA ALA A 8 12.72 14.42 -19.91
C ALA A 8 12.87 14.33 -18.39
N ALA A 9 13.25 13.15 -17.87
CA ALA A 9 13.53 12.96 -16.44
C ALA A 9 14.69 13.84 -15.96
N VAL A 10 15.82 13.88 -16.70
CA VAL A 10 16.97 14.74 -16.36
C VAL A 10 16.56 16.22 -16.35
N ASN A 11 15.88 16.68 -17.41
CA ASN A 11 15.44 18.08 -17.50
C ASN A 11 14.47 18.44 -16.37
N GLY A 12 13.56 17.54 -16.00
CA GLY A 12 12.66 17.69 -14.86
C GLY A 12 13.43 17.88 -13.55
N SER A 13 14.40 17.02 -13.26
CA SER A 13 15.26 17.12 -12.08
C SER A 13 16.04 18.43 -12.03
N VAL A 14 16.57 18.90 -13.17
CA VAL A 14 17.27 20.20 -13.26
C VAL A 14 16.35 21.37 -12.94
N LYS A 15 15.10 21.34 -13.42
CA LYS A 15 14.09 22.37 -13.10
C LYS A 15 13.75 22.35 -11.61
N LEU A 16 13.58 21.17 -11.00
CA LEU A 16 13.33 21.03 -9.57
C LEU A 16 14.46 21.64 -8.73
N VAL A 17 15.71 21.33 -9.05
CA VAL A 17 16.89 21.88 -8.35
C VAL A 17 16.91 23.41 -8.39
N LYS A 18 16.55 24.02 -9.52
CA LYS A 18 16.42 25.48 -9.64
C LYS A 18 15.27 26.02 -8.81
N GLY A 19 14.11 25.35 -8.82
CA GLY A 19 12.95 25.72 -8.01
C GLY A 19 13.17 25.63 -6.50
N CYS A 20 14.03 24.72 -6.04
CA CYS A 20 14.43 24.60 -4.64
C CYS A 20 15.48 25.64 -4.19
N GLY A 21 15.85 26.61 -5.03
CA GLY A 21 16.89 27.61 -4.71
C GLY A 21 18.33 27.10 -4.86
N CYS A 22 18.52 25.87 -5.31
CA CYS A 22 19.84 25.23 -5.46
C CYS A 22 20.40 25.36 -6.89
N ALA A 23 20.15 26.48 -7.56
CA ALA A 23 20.50 26.64 -8.98
C ALA A 23 21.99 26.39 -9.29
N TYR A 24 22.88 26.70 -8.35
CA TYR A 24 24.33 26.45 -8.47
C TYR A 24 24.68 24.96 -8.63
N ALA A 25 23.86 24.05 -8.10
CA ALA A 25 24.07 22.60 -8.20
C ALA A 25 23.48 21.97 -9.48
N SER A 26 22.73 22.74 -10.28
CA SER A 26 22.00 22.22 -11.44
C SER A 26 22.90 21.63 -12.52
N GLY A 27 24.10 22.18 -12.72
CA GLY A 27 25.11 21.64 -13.64
C GLY A 27 25.62 20.26 -13.20
N LEU A 28 25.90 20.09 -11.90
CA LEU A 28 26.34 18.80 -11.34
C LEU A 28 25.25 17.74 -11.50
N VAL A 29 24.01 18.05 -11.11
CA VAL A 29 22.87 17.13 -11.22
C VAL A 29 22.64 16.71 -12.67
N ASN A 30 22.66 17.65 -13.62
CA ASN A 30 22.52 17.33 -15.04
C ASN A 30 23.62 16.36 -15.52
N SER A 31 24.88 16.62 -15.17
CA SER A 31 26.02 15.79 -15.58
C SER A 31 25.96 14.38 -15.00
N VAL A 32 25.69 14.26 -13.69
CA VAL A 32 25.58 12.96 -13.01
C VAL A 32 24.42 12.14 -13.59
N LEU A 33 23.22 12.72 -13.71
CA LEU A 33 22.06 12.00 -14.22
C LEU A 33 22.20 11.63 -15.70
N ARG A 34 22.84 12.46 -16.53
CA ARG A 34 23.14 12.11 -17.93
C ARG A 34 24.11 10.94 -18.03
N LYS A 35 25.14 10.91 -17.18
CA LYS A 35 26.08 9.80 -17.13
C LYS A 35 25.37 8.50 -16.74
N ILE A 36 24.58 8.53 -15.67
CA ILE A 36 23.78 7.37 -15.24
C ILE A 36 22.78 6.93 -16.32
N ALA A 37 22.11 7.86 -17.01
CA ALA A 37 21.17 7.54 -18.08
C ALA A 37 21.84 6.89 -19.30
N LYS A 38 23.11 7.21 -19.55
CA LYS A 38 23.89 6.66 -20.67
C LYS A 38 24.55 5.32 -20.30
N ASP A 39 25.23 5.29 -19.16
CA ASP A 39 26.11 4.18 -18.77
C ASP A 39 25.36 3.14 -17.91
N GLY A 40 24.17 3.48 -17.42
CA GLY A 40 23.44 2.71 -16.43
C GLY A 40 24.00 2.89 -15.01
N PHE A 41 23.36 2.25 -14.05
CA PHE A 41 23.89 2.09 -12.70
C PHE A 41 23.57 0.69 -12.20
N THR A 42 24.61 -0.02 -11.76
CA THR A 42 24.49 -1.34 -11.13
C THR A 42 25.17 -1.28 -9.77
N TYR A 43 24.47 -1.77 -8.75
CA TYR A 43 25.07 -1.95 -7.44
C TYR A 43 25.96 -3.21 -7.45
N GLU A 44 27.26 -3.02 -7.22
CA GLU A 44 28.18 -4.14 -6.99
C GLU A 44 28.08 -4.59 -5.53
N LYS A 45 27.81 -5.88 -5.33
CA LYS A 45 27.71 -6.45 -3.99
C LYS A 45 29.05 -6.33 -3.27
N THR A 46 28.98 -5.84 -2.05
CA THR A 46 30.15 -5.61 -1.19
C THR A 46 30.64 -6.90 -0.52
N GLY A 47 29.81 -7.95 -0.49
CA GLY A 47 30.07 -9.19 0.24
C GLY A 47 29.60 -9.15 1.70
N GLU A 48 29.35 -7.96 2.24
CA GLU A 48 28.70 -7.78 3.55
C GLU A 48 27.17 -7.91 3.36
N LYS A 49 26.62 -9.08 3.67
CA LYS A 49 25.21 -9.43 3.39
C LYS A 49 24.21 -8.40 3.93
N ILE A 50 24.38 -7.91 5.17
CA ILE A 50 23.50 -6.90 5.77
C ILE A 50 23.52 -5.58 4.98
N LYS A 51 24.71 -5.15 4.55
CA LYS A 51 24.88 -3.94 3.75
C LYS A 51 24.28 -4.11 2.35
N ASP A 52 24.50 -5.27 1.74
CA ASP A 52 23.96 -5.57 0.42
C ASP A 52 22.42 -5.58 0.44
N LEU A 53 21.81 -6.27 1.42
CA LEU A 53 20.35 -6.28 1.60
C LEU A 53 19.79 -4.88 1.88
N SER A 54 20.50 -4.10 2.71
CA SER A 54 20.12 -2.73 3.03
C SER A 54 20.06 -1.84 1.79
N ILE A 55 21.05 -1.94 0.90
CA ILE A 55 21.11 -1.15 -0.32
C ILE A 55 20.11 -1.65 -1.36
N ILE A 56 20.04 -2.97 -1.61
CA ILE A 56 19.17 -3.57 -2.63
C ILE A 56 17.69 -3.29 -2.34
N TYR A 57 17.27 -3.43 -1.08
CA TYR A 57 15.86 -3.28 -0.69
C TYR A 57 15.55 -1.94 -0.01
N SER A 58 16.48 -0.96 -0.06
CA SER A 58 16.30 0.36 0.54
C SER A 58 15.85 0.33 2.01
N CYS A 59 16.40 -0.60 2.79
CA CYS A 59 16.04 -0.84 4.18
C CYS A 59 17.20 -0.48 5.12
N PRO A 60 17.00 0.26 6.22
CA PRO A 60 18.09 0.60 7.14
C PRO A 60 18.81 -0.64 7.68
N LYS A 61 20.15 -0.61 7.74
CA LYS A 61 20.98 -1.73 8.23
C LYS A 61 20.49 -2.28 9.58
N ALA A 62 20.13 -1.40 10.52
CA ALA A 62 19.65 -1.80 11.84
C ALA A 62 18.39 -2.69 11.78
N LEU A 63 17.47 -2.38 10.86
CA LEU A 63 16.25 -3.18 10.67
C LEU A 63 16.56 -4.51 9.97
N VAL A 64 17.46 -4.51 8.98
CA VAL A 64 17.93 -5.74 8.34
C VAL A 64 18.60 -6.66 9.37
N SER A 65 19.50 -6.14 10.20
CA SER A 65 20.15 -6.90 11.29
C SER A 65 19.12 -7.52 12.21
N LYS A 66 18.11 -6.75 12.65
CA LYS A 66 17.04 -7.24 13.50
C LYS A 66 16.23 -8.37 12.85
N PHE A 67 15.89 -8.23 11.57
CA PHE A 67 15.17 -9.30 10.87
C PHE A 67 16.02 -10.57 10.69
N VAL A 68 17.32 -10.43 10.44
CA VAL A 68 18.22 -11.58 10.35
C VAL A 68 18.31 -12.30 11.70
N GLU A 69 18.36 -11.56 12.80
CA GLU A 69 18.34 -12.12 14.17
C GLU A 69 17.01 -12.83 14.48
N ASP A 70 15.88 -12.19 14.18
CA ASP A 70 14.54 -12.69 14.54
C ASP A 70 14.06 -13.83 13.61
N TYR A 71 14.44 -13.81 12.32
CA TYR A 71 13.86 -14.70 11.29
C TYR A 71 14.89 -15.47 10.44
N GLY A 72 16.18 -15.18 10.58
CA GLY A 72 17.23 -15.73 9.72
C GLY A 72 17.33 -15.04 8.36
N GLU A 73 18.42 -15.30 7.65
CA GLU A 73 18.77 -14.59 6.41
C GLU A 73 17.77 -14.82 5.27
N GLU A 74 17.41 -16.08 5.01
CA GLU A 74 16.56 -16.44 3.88
C GLU A 74 15.16 -15.81 3.99
N LYS A 75 14.57 -15.85 5.20
CA LYS A 75 13.26 -15.22 5.45
C LYS A 75 13.36 -13.70 5.40
N THR A 76 14.47 -13.13 5.88
CA THR A 76 14.70 -11.68 5.80
C THR A 76 14.70 -11.20 4.35
N GLU A 77 15.40 -11.90 3.45
CA GLU A 77 15.44 -11.55 2.03
C GLU A 77 14.03 -11.62 1.39
N LYS A 78 13.20 -12.59 1.79
CA LYS A 78 11.79 -12.69 1.36
C LYS A 78 10.93 -11.55 1.90
N ILE A 79 11.09 -11.17 3.17
CA ILE A 79 10.37 -10.05 3.78
C ILE A 79 10.72 -8.75 3.05
N LEU A 80 12.02 -8.48 2.88
CA LEU A 80 12.51 -7.26 2.24
C LEU A 80 12.08 -7.18 0.77
N SER A 81 12.18 -8.27 0.01
CA SER A 81 11.71 -8.29 -1.37
C SER A 81 10.20 -8.04 -1.50
N SER A 82 9.38 -8.56 -0.56
CA SER A 82 7.93 -8.31 -0.53
C SER A 82 7.53 -6.87 -0.14
N SER A 83 8.50 -6.08 0.35
CA SER A 83 8.29 -4.66 0.65
C SER A 83 8.49 -3.75 -0.56
N ILE A 84 9.08 -4.27 -1.64
CA ILE A 84 9.33 -3.53 -2.87
C ILE A 84 8.19 -3.74 -3.86
N GLY A 85 7.74 -2.66 -4.48
CA GLY A 85 6.74 -2.68 -5.54
C GLY A 85 5.37 -2.20 -5.08
N ALA A 86 4.48 -2.02 -6.06
CA ALA A 86 3.11 -1.62 -5.79
C ALA A 86 2.31 -2.79 -5.21
N ARG A 87 1.70 -2.58 -4.04
CA ARG A 87 0.75 -3.55 -3.49
C ARG A 87 -0.63 -3.34 -4.09
N PRO A 88 -1.38 -4.41 -4.36
CA PRO A 88 -2.78 -4.28 -4.77
C PRO A 88 -3.58 -3.52 -3.72
N VAL A 89 -4.48 -2.64 -4.17
CA VAL A 89 -5.40 -1.94 -3.27
C VAL A 89 -6.51 -2.92 -2.91
N THR A 90 -6.68 -3.18 -1.61
CA THR A 90 -7.72 -4.06 -1.10
C THR A 90 -8.87 -3.24 -0.51
N ALA A 91 -10.08 -3.69 -0.79
CA ALA A 91 -11.30 -3.04 -0.33
C ALA A 91 -12.21 -4.06 0.35
N ARG A 92 -12.71 -3.70 1.53
CA ARG A 92 -13.67 -4.51 2.26
C ARG A 92 -15.09 -4.14 1.84
N VAL A 93 -15.84 -5.14 1.40
CA VAL A 93 -17.24 -5.00 1.00
C VAL A 93 -18.10 -4.69 2.21
N ASN A 94 -19.06 -3.78 2.04
CA ASN A 94 -20.10 -3.54 3.02
C ASN A 94 -21.24 -4.55 2.85
N THR A 95 -21.09 -5.68 3.56
CA THR A 95 -22.05 -6.80 3.55
C THR A 95 -23.45 -6.44 4.04
N LEU A 96 -23.63 -5.27 4.68
CA LEU A 96 -24.95 -4.74 5.03
C LEU A 96 -25.66 -4.05 3.85
N LYS A 97 -24.95 -3.77 2.75
CA LYS A 97 -25.47 -3.05 1.57
C LYS A 97 -25.38 -3.86 0.28
N ALA A 98 -24.34 -4.67 0.12
CA ALA A 98 -24.13 -5.46 -1.08
C ALA A 98 -23.27 -6.70 -0.81
N SER A 99 -23.41 -7.70 -1.65
CA SER A 99 -22.48 -8.80 -1.81
C SER A 99 -21.24 -8.39 -2.61
N PRO A 100 -20.13 -9.15 -2.53
CA PRO A 100 -18.94 -8.92 -3.34
C PRO A 100 -19.22 -8.93 -4.84
N ASP A 101 -20.09 -9.82 -5.31
CA ASP A 101 -20.44 -9.93 -6.73
C ASP A 101 -21.22 -8.70 -7.22
N GLU A 102 -22.19 -8.22 -6.44
CA GLU A 102 -22.92 -6.99 -6.75
C GLU A 102 -21.99 -5.78 -6.77
N LEU A 103 -21.04 -5.68 -5.84
CA LEU A 103 -20.09 -4.58 -5.84
C LEU A 103 -19.16 -4.60 -7.06
N ILE A 104 -18.66 -5.77 -7.46
CA ILE A 104 -17.83 -5.90 -8.67
C ILE A 104 -18.62 -5.44 -9.91
N ALA A 105 -19.90 -5.81 -10.02
CA ALA A 105 -20.76 -5.36 -11.10
C ALA A 105 -20.97 -3.84 -11.10
N LEU A 106 -21.19 -3.24 -9.92
CA LEU A 106 -21.32 -1.78 -9.76
C LEU A 106 -20.04 -1.05 -10.20
N LEU A 107 -18.87 -1.54 -9.77
CA LEU A 107 -17.58 -0.94 -10.09
C LEU A 107 -17.25 -1.03 -11.59
N SER A 108 -17.64 -2.12 -12.24
CA SER A 108 -17.50 -2.26 -13.69
C SER A 108 -18.25 -1.14 -14.44
N GLY A 109 -19.45 -0.76 -13.97
CA GLY A 109 -20.22 0.37 -14.51
C GLY A 109 -19.58 1.76 -14.28
N GLU A 110 -18.57 1.84 -13.41
CA GLU A 110 -17.80 3.06 -13.11
C GLU A 110 -16.42 3.08 -13.79
N ASN A 111 -16.15 2.15 -14.71
CA ASN A 111 -14.82 1.92 -15.31
C ASN A 111 -13.72 1.55 -14.29
N ALA A 112 -14.11 1.00 -13.14
CA ALA A 112 -13.18 0.47 -12.14
C ALA A 112 -13.04 -1.05 -12.31
N VAL A 113 -11.81 -1.55 -12.34
CA VAL A 113 -11.54 -3.00 -12.41
C VAL A 113 -11.45 -3.55 -10.99
N ALA A 114 -12.27 -4.55 -10.68
CA ALA A 114 -12.25 -5.24 -9.40
C ALA A 114 -12.36 -6.74 -9.58
N GLU A 115 -11.69 -7.50 -8.71
CA GLU A 115 -11.77 -8.95 -8.67
C GLU A 115 -11.95 -9.44 -7.24
N LYS A 116 -12.47 -10.67 -7.08
CA LYS A 116 -12.60 -11.29 -5.75
C LYS A 116 -11.22 -11.48 -5.13
N CYS A 117 -11.12 -11.20 -3.83
CA CYS A 117 -9.92 -11.53 -3.08
C CYS A 117 -9.90 -13.04 -2.77
N PRO A 118 -8.84 -13.77 -3.14
CA PRO A 118 -8.73 -15.20 -2.84
C PRO A 118 -8.62 -15.51 -1.34
N GLU A 119 -8.10 -14.57 -0.55
CA GLU A 119 -7.85 -14.77 0.88
C GLU A 119 -9.10 -14.54 1.75
N ASP A 120 -10.07 -13.78 1.27
CA ASP A 120 -11.24 -13.38 2.05
C ASP A 120 -12.42 -12.99 1.15
N GLU A 121 -13.52 -13.73 1.26
CA GLU A 121 -14.74 -13.50 0.46
C GLU A 121 -15.33 -12.10 0.63
N ASN A 122 -15.10 -11.44 1.77
CA ASN A 122 -15.63 -10.10 2.03
C ASN A 122 -14.70 -8.97 1.54
N TYR A 123 -13.67 -9.33 0.76
CA TYR A 123 -12.74 -8.40 0.15
C TYR A 123 -12.73 -8.54 -1.36
N ILE A 124 -12.45 -7.40 -2.00
CA ILE A 124 -12.13 -7.31 -3.41
C ILE A 124 -10.76 -6.65 -3.58
N ILE A 125 -10.11 -6.98 -4.69
CA ILE A 125 -8.86 -6.35 -5.11
C ILE A 125 -9.21 -5.34 -6.20
N LEU A 126 -8.87 -4.09 -5.97
CA LEU A 126 -9.06 -2.98 -6.90
C LEU A 126 -7.83 -2.85 -7.80
N LYS A 127 -8.07 -2.76 -9.11
CA LYS A 127 -7.05 -2.56 -10.15
C LYS A 127 -7.42 -1.33 -10.97
N ASN A 128 -6.41 -0.51 -11.28
CA ASN A 128 -6.55 0.64 -12.19
C ASN A 128 -7.70 1.62 -11.85
N THR A 129 -8.07 1.76 -10.57
CA THR A 129 -9.25 2.52 -10.17
C THR A 129 -9.05 4.04 -10.13
N GLY A 130 -7.83 4.54 -10.33
CA GLY A 130 -7.54 5.96 -10.12
C GLY A 130 -7.81 6.37 -8.67
N ALA A 131 -8.51 7.49 -8.47
CA ALA A 131 -8.94 7.98 -7.17
C ALA A 131 -10.16 7.18 -6.67
N VAL A 132 -9.93 6.25 -5.74
CA VAL A 132 -10.97 5.34 -5.20
C VAL A 132 -12.10 6.13 -4.52
N GLU A 133 -11.75 7.23 -3.88
CA GLU A 133 -12.65 8.15 -3.20
C GLU A 133 -13.65 8.85 -4.12
N GLU A 134 -13.37 8.91 -5.42
CA GLU A 134 -14.26 9.55 -6.39
C GLU A 134 -15.40 8.64 -6.85
N LEU A 135 -15.24 7.32 -6.69
CA LEU A 135 -16.22 6.31 -7.07
C LEU A 135 -17.55 6.51 -6.33
N LYS A 136 -18.66 6.40 -7.06
CA LYS A 136 -20.01 6.48 -6.51
C LYS A 136 -20.23 5.35 -5.51
N ALA A 137 -19.77 4.13 -5.82
CA ALA A 137 -19.84 3.00 -4.89
C ALA A 137 -19.11 3.27 -3.57
N TYR A 138 -17.96 3.96 -3.61
CA TYR A 138 -17.23 4.37 -2.40
C TYR A 138 -18.00 5.42 -1.61
N LYS A 139 -18.46 6.50 -2.27
CA LYS A 139 -19.23 7.59 -1.64
C LYS A 139 -20.56 7.11 -1.06
N ALA A 140 -21.20 6.14 -1.69
CA ALA A 140 -22.42 5.49 -1.20
C ALA A 140 -22.13 4.47 -0.07
N GLY A 141 -20.86 4.24 0.29
CA GLY A 141 -20.45 3.38 1.39
C GLY A 141 -20.67 1.89 1.14
N PHE A 142 -20.63 1.46 -0.12
CA PHE A 142 -20.68 0.03 -0.47
C PHE A 142 -19.39 -0.71 -0.12
N PHE A 143 -18.28 0.01 0.07
CA PHE A 143 -17.02 -0.54 0.55
C PHE A 143 -16.19 0.56 1.22
N HIS A 144 -15.09 0.15 1.85
CA HIS A 144 -14.02 1.04 2.28
C HIS A 144 -12.67 0.39 1.99
N VAL A 145 -11.64 1.22 1.78
CA VAL A 145 -10.27 0.73 1.59
C VAL A 145 -9.74 0.21 2.93
N GLN A 146 -9.29 -1.04 2.95
CA GLN A 146 -8.76 -1.67 4.15
C GLN A 146 -7.89 -2.86 3.76
N ASP A 147 -6.72 -2.96 4.40
CA ASP A 147 -5.87 -4.14 4.26
C ASP A 147 -6.51 -5.40 4.87
N ILE A 148 -6.35 -6.54 4.19
CA ILE A 148 -6.94 -7.82 4.62
C ILE A 148 -6.45 -8.21 6.02
N SER A 149 -5.19 -7.93 6.37
CA SER A 149 -4.65 -8.21 7.72
C SER A 149 -5.42 -7.48 8.83
N CYS A 150 -5.89 -6.26 8.56
CA CYS A 150 -6.74 -5.52 9.49
C CYS A 150 -8.10 -6.19 9.68
N GLY A 151 -8.69 -6.72 8.60
CA GLY A 151 -9.92 -7.50 8.66
C GLY A 151 -9.76 -8.78 9.46
N LYS A 152 -8.67 -9.51 9.24
CA LYS A 152 -8.33 -10.74 9.97
C LYS A 152 -8.25 -10.49 11.48
N ALA A 153 -7.67 -9.36 11.91
CA ALA A 153 -7.64 -8.99 13.32
C ALA A 153 -9.05 -8.82 13.92
N VAL A 154 -9.96 -8.16 13.21
CA VAL A 154 -11.34 -7.98 13.68
C VAL A 154 -12.15 -9.29 13.62
N LYS A 155 -11.89 -10.14 12.62
CA LYS A 155 -12.46 -11.49 12.57
C LYS A 155 -12.00 -12.34 13.76
N ALA A 156 -10.72 -12.25 14.14
CA ALA A 156 -10.21 -12.95 15.32
C ALA A 156 -10.88 -12.48 16.62
N LEU A 157 -11.20 -11.18 16.73
CA LEU A 157 -12.00 -10.65 17.84
C LEU A 157 -13.43 -11.19 17.84
N SER A 158 -13.99 -11.53 16.67
CA SER A 158 -15.32 -12.14 16.50
C SER A 158 -16.47 -11.40 17.22
N PRO A 159 -16.62 -10.08 17.02
CA PRO A 159 -17.66 -9.31 17.70
C PRO A 159 -19.06 -9.74 17.23
N LYS A 160 -20.01 -9.81 18.17
CA LYS A 160 -21.38 -10.26 17.95
C LYS A 160 -22.37 -9.11 18.12
N ALA A 161 -23.54 -9.29 17.53
CA ALA A 161 -24.63 -8.34 17.71
C ALA A 161 -24.97 -8.19 19.20
N GLY A 162 -24.96 -6.95 19.70
CA GLY A 162 -25.18 -6.59 21.10
C GLY A 162 -23.91 -6.31 21.90
N ASP A 163 -22.73 -6.64 21.38
CA ASP A 163 -21.47 -6.41 22.07
C ASP A 163 -21.13 -4.91 22.19
N THR A 164 -20.34 -4.59 23.20
CA THR A 164 -19.65 -3.30 23.31
C THR A 164 -18.18 -3.49 22.94
N VAL A 165 -17.75 -2.89 21.83
CA VAL A 165 -16.38 -2.97 21.31
C VAL A 165 -15.68 -1.64 21.55
N PHE A 166 -14.46 -1.68 22.08
CA PHE A 166 -13.60 -0.51 22.25
C PHE A 166 -12.46 -0.56 21.23
N ASP A 167 -12.38 0.44 20.36
CA ASP A 167 -11.28 0.63 19.42
C ASP A 167 -10.39 1.79 19.90
N MET A 168 -9.30 1.44 20.58
CA MET A 168 -8.42 2.39 21.26
C MET A 168 -7.54 3.22 20.33
N CYS A 169 -7.34 2.76 19.09
CA CYS A 169 -6.50 3.44 18.09
C CYS A 169 -7.28 3.53 16.79
N SER A 170 -8.44 4.18 16.84
CA SER A 170 -9.45 3.96 15.81
C SER A 170 -9.10 4.64 14.49
N SER A 171 -8.43 5.79 14.48
CA SER A 171 -8.11 6.53 13.25
C SER A 171 -7.31 5.68 12.25
N PRO A 172 -7.72 5.57 10.97
CA PRO A 172 -8.81 6.28 10.26
C PRO A 172 -10.22 5.65 10.35
N GLY A 173 -10.40 4.55 11.06
CA GLY A 173 -11.72 4.00 11.45
C GLY A 173 -12.10 2.67 10.81
N GLY A 174 -11.25 2.11 9.95
CA GLY A 174 -11.59 0.92 9.17
C GLY A 174 -11.92 -0.31 10.03
N LYS A 175 -11.15 -0.57 11.09
CA LYS A 175 -11.38 -1.75 11.96
C LYS A 175 -12.68 -1.61 12.75
N ALA A 176 -12.95 -0.42 13.29
CA ALA A 176 -14.23 -0.13 13.91
C ALA A 176 -15.41 -0.31 12.95
N PHE A 177 -15.28 0.12 11.69
CA PHE A 177 -16.33 -0.09 10.69
C PHE A 177 -16.53 -1.59 10.41
N THR A 178 -15.46 -2.35 10.25
CA THR A 178 -15.51 -3.81 10.11
C THR A 178 -16.20 -4.47 11.31
N ALA A 179 -15.90 -4.03 12.53
CA ALA A 179 -16.56 -4.55 13.74
C ALA A 179 -18.07 -4.24 13.72
N ALA A 180 -18.46 -3.02 13.37
CA ALA A 180 -19.87 -2.63 13.26
C ALA A 180 -20.62 -3.48 12.22
N GLN A 181 -19.99 -3.81 11.09
CA GLN A 181 -20.55 -4.71 10.09
C GLN A 181 -20.78 -6.13 10.63
N LEU A 182 -19.79 -6.70 11.32
CA LEU A 182 -19.91 -8.03 11.92
C LEU A 182 -20.99 -8.07 13.01
N MET A 183 -21.14 -7.00 13.78
CA MET A 183 -22.21 -6.81 14.77
C MET A 183 -23.58 -6.51 14.12
N LYS A 184 -23.69 -6.50 12.79
CA LYS A 184 -24.91 -6.15 12.04
C LYS A 184 -25.51 -4.81 12.45
N ASN A 185 -24.63 -3.85 12.78
CA ASN A 185 -25.00 -2.54 13.30
C ASN A 185 -25.87 -2.57 14.58
N LYS A 186 -25.76 -3.65 15.37
CA LYS A 186 -26.45 -3.83 16.65
C LYS A 186 -25.40 -3.99 17.75
N GLY A 187 -25.33 -3.05 18.68
CA GLY A 187 -24.30 -3.02 19.73
C GLY A 187 -23.73 -1.61 19.86
N GLN A 188 -22.58 -1.49 20.53
CA GLN A 188 -21.89 -0.22 20.72
C GLN A 188 -20.44 -0.34 20.28
N ASN A 189 -19.96 0.65 19.54
CA ASN A 189 -18.54 0.75 19.16
C ASN A 189 -17.99 2.09 19.65
N THR A 190 -17.17 2.04 20.69
CA THR A 190 -16.55 3.21 21.32
C THR A 190 -15.16 3.39 20.73
N ARG A 191 -14.90 4.58 20.17
CA ARG A 191 -13.63 4.93 19.52
C ARG A 191 -12.92 5.98 20.37
N PHE A 192 -11.62 5.81 20.56
CA PHE A 192 -10.73 6.79 21.20
C PHE A 192 -9.81 7.45 20.17
#